data_AF-A0A7Y0KNY5-F1
#
_entry.id   AF-A0A7Y0KNY5-F1
#
_cell.length_a   1.000
_cell.length_b   1.000
_cell.length_c   1.000
_cell.angle_alpha   90.00
_cell.angle_beta   90.00
_cell.angle_gamma   90.00
#
_symmetry.space_group_name_H-M   'P 1'
#
loop_
_entity.id
_entity.type
_entity.pdbx_description
1 polymer ?
#
loop_
_entity_poly.entity_id
_entity_poly.type
_entity_poly.pdbx_seq_one_letter_code
_entity_poly.pdbx_strand_id
1 'polypeptide(L)'
;MTMLRDLLATWENWSARDTLTRALSTATTEHDRDVLRRGLHTTPDVDPLDALRAGSELVALLRGWQWQAVYAARRAGSSWNHVACALDITAEQARADYLAAVVQQERHGISDVTAYREVL
;
A
#
# COMPACT_ATOMS: atom_id res chain seq x y z
N MET A 1 16.12 7.92 2.06
CA MET A 1 15.08 6.88 2.02
C MET A 1 14.05 7.26 3.07
N THR A 2 12.86 7.66 2.64
CA THR A 2 11.75 8.02 3.54
C THR A 2 11.26 6.76 4.25
N MET A 3 11.03 6.81 5.57
CA MET A 3 10.58 5.62 6.30
C MET A 3 9.11 5.32 5.99
N LEU A 4 8.70 4.04 6.10
CA LEU A 4 7.29 3.63 5.94
C LEU A 4 6.32 4.53 6.74
N ARG A 5 6.70 4.83 7.97
CA ARG A 5 5.92 5.67 8.89
C ARG A 5 5.69 7.07 8.32
N ASP A 6 6.70 7.67 7.71
CA ASP A 6 6.62 9.04 7.20
C ASP A 6 5.77 9.10 5.93
N LEU A 7 5.88 8.08 5.06
CA LEU A 7 5.03 7.92 3.88
C LEU A 7 3.57 7.77 4.28
N LEU A 8 3.29 6.91 5.26
CA LEU A 8 1.95 6.70 5.78
C LEU A 8 1.39 7.97 6.43
N ALA A 9 2.16 8.63 7.30
CA ALA A 9 1.72 9.85 7.96
C ALA A 9 1.40 10.98 6.97
N THR A 10 2.20 11.13 5.90
CA THR A 10 1.93 12.11 4.84
C THR A 10 0.59 11.84 4.15
N TRP A 11 0.35 10.57 3.78
CA TRP A 11 -0.91 10.15 3.16
C TRP A 11 -2.12 10.29 4.09
N GLU A 12 -1.99 9.86 5.36
CA GLU A 12 -3.04 9.96 6.38
C GLU A 12 -3.43 11.42 6.67
N ASN A 13 -2.45 12.31 6.84
CA ASN A 13 -2.72 13.72 7.10
C ASN A 13 -3.48 14.39 5.93
N TRP A 14 -3.05 14.12 4.70
CA TRP A 14 -3.75 14.65 3.52
C TRP A 14 -5.19 14.11 3.41
N SER A 15 -5.36 12.79 3.52
CA SER A 15 -6.68 12.16 3.39
C SER A 15 -7.64 12.54 4.51
N ALA A 16 -7.15 12.70 5.74
CA ALA A 16 -7.93 13.22 6.87
C ALA A 16 -8.40 14.65 6.60
N ARG A 17 -7.51 15.52 6.11
CA ARG A 17 -7.84 16.92 5.78
C ARG A 17 -8.83 17.04 4.62
N ASP A 18 -8.66 16.24 3.55
CA ASP A 18 -9.62 16.17 2.44
C ASP A 18 -11.00 15.69 2.93
N THR A 19 -11.05 14.67 3.78
CA THR A 19 -12.29 14.17 4.39
C THR A 19 -12.99 15.26 5.20
N LEU A 20 -12.26 15.96 6.07
CA LEU A 20 -12.81 17.06 6.87
C LEU A 20 -13.30 18.22 5.99
N THR A 21 -12.57 18.54 4.92
CA THR A 21 -12.94 19.61 3.97
C THR A 21 -14.23 19.28 3.25
N ARG A 22 -14.40 18.03 2.79
CA ARG A 22 -15.63 17.55 2.16
C ARG A 22 -16.80 17.48 3.14
N ALA A 23 -16.56 17.06 4.39
CA ALA A 23 -17.59 17.08 5.42
C ALA A 23 -18.04 18.52 5.73
N LEU A 24 -17.12 19.49 5.74
CA LEU A 24 -17.44 20.89 6.02
C LEU A 24 -18.30 21.52 4.92
N SER A 25 -18.14 21.10 3.66
CA SER A 25 -18.94 21.61 2.54
C SER A 25 -20.39 21.11 2.57
N THR A 26 -20.66 19.96 3.21
CA THR A 26 -22.00 19.37 3.34
C THR A 26 -22.65 19.60 4.70
N ALA A 27 -21.91 20.11 5.69
CA ALA A 27 -22.43 20.38 7.04
C ALA A 27 -23.60 21.39 7.02
N THR A 28 -24.69 21.05 7.71
CA THR A 28 -25.92 21.87 7.71
C THR A 28 -26.08 22.70 8.99
N THR A 29 -25.46 22.30 10.10
CA THR A 29 -25.52 23.01 11.37
C THR A 29 -24.22 23.78 11.64
N GLU A 30 -24.33 24.90 12.34
CA GLU A 30 -23.13 25.67 12.74
C GLU A 30 -22.26 24.88 13.74
N HIS A 31 -22.90 24.06 14.59
CA HIS A 31 -22.20 23.19 15.53
C HIS A 31 -21.27 22.21 14.80
N ASP A 32 -21.77 21.53 13.74
CA ASP A 32 -20.97 20.59 12.95
C ASP A 32 -19.84 21.32 12.21
N ARG A 33 -20.13 22.50 11.64
CA ARG A 33 -19.11 23.33 10.98
C ARG A 33 -17.99 23.69 11.95
N ASP A 34 -18.31 24.05 13.19
CA ASP A 34 -17.33 24.40 14.20
C ASP A 34 -16.48 23.21 14.65
N VAL A 35 -17.08 22.03 14.81
CA VAL A 35 -16.34 20.79 15.10
C VAL A 35 -15.34 20.49 13.97
N LEU A 36 -15.79 20.56 12.72
CA LEU A 36 -14.97 20.27 11.54
C LEU A 36 -13.85 21.30 11.33
N ARG A 37 -14.12 22.60 11.54
CA ARG A 37 -13.11 23.67 11.50
C ARG A 37 -12.02 23.45 12.54
N ARG A 38 -12.38 23.05 13.76
CA ARG A 38 -11.39 22.70 14.80
C ARG A 38 -10.52 21.52 14.35
N GLY A 39 -11.12 20.47 13.78
CA GLY A 39 -10.39 19.34 13.22
C GLY A 39 -9.41 19.75 12.11
N LEU A 40 -9.83 20.63 11.19
CA LEU A 40 -8.96 21.18 10.13
C LEU A 40 -7.81 22.01 10.70
N HIS A 41 -8.04 22.75 11.78
CA HIS A 41 -6.98 23.53 12.43
C HIS A 41 -5.90 22.63 13.07
N THR A 42 -6.28 21.45 13.58
CA THR A 42 -5.32 20.53 14.22
C THR A 42 -4.69 19.52 13.25
N THR A 43 -5.23 19.40 12.04
CA THR A 43 -4.71 18.47 11.03
C THR A 43 -3.65 19.17 10.18
N PRO A 44 -2.42 18.62 10.07
CA PRO A 44 -1.38 19.19 9.22
C PRO A 44 -1.85 19.44 7.80
N ASP A 45 -1.43 20.57 7.21
CA ASP A 45 -1.65 20.85 5.80
C ASP A 45 -0.55 20.18 4.97
N VAL A 46 -0.96 19.31 4.05
CA VAL A 46 -0.07 18.52 3.19
C VAL A 46 -0.39 18.84 1.75
N ASP A 47 0.63 19.17 0.97
CA ASP A 47 0.46 19.40 -0.46
C ASP A 47 -0.05 18.12 -1.16
N PRO A 48 -1.08 18.19 -2.02
CA PRO A 48 -1.60 17.02 -2.72
C PRO A 48 -0.55 16.26 -3.56
N LEU A 49 0.45 16.93 -4.11
CA LEU A 49 1.54 16.28 -4.86
C LEU A 49 2.48 15.51 -3.94
N ASP A 50 2.69 16.00 -2.72
CA ASP A 50 3.47 15.26 -1.71
C ASP A 50 2.72 14.03 -1.22
N ALA A 51 1.40 14.13 -1.04
CA ALA A 51 0.55 12.99 -0.74
C ALA A 51 0.56 11.94 -1.87
N LEU A 52 0.49 12.37 -3.14
CA LEU A 52 0.59 11.48 -4.30
C LEU A 52 1.94 10.77 -4.37
N ARG A 53 3.04 11.49 -4.14
CA ARG A 53 4.39 10.90 -4.12
C ARG A 53 4.53 9.89 -2.99
N ALA A 54 4.10 10.26 -1.79
CA ALA A 54 4.12 9.38 -0.63
C ALA A 54 3.27 8.11 -0.84
N GLY A 55 2.06 8.27 -1.40
CA GLY A 55 1.18 7.15 -1.75
C GLY A 55 1.78 6.23 -2.81
N SER A 56 2.44 6.79 -3.84
CA SER A 56 3.12 6.00 -4.87
C SER A 56 4.27 5.16 -4.29
N GLU A 57 5.11 5.78 -3.44
CA GLU A 57 6.21 5.08 -2.75
C GLU A 57 5.69 4.01 -1.79
N LEU A 58 4.62 4.30 -1.03
CA LEU A 58 3.98 3.35 -0.11
C LEU A 58 3.45 2.12 -0.87
N VAL A 59 2.72 2.33 -1.97
CA VAL A 59 2.20 1.23 -2.80
C VAL A 59 3.34 0.39 -3.38
N ALA A 60 4.42 1.02 -3.84
CA ALA A 60 5.59 0.30 -4.35
C ALA A 60 6.25 -0.58 -3.28
N LEU A 61 6.40 -0.06 -2.05
CA LEU A 61 6.93 -0.81 -0.91
C LEU A 61 6.03 -1.98 -0.53
N LEU A 62 4.73 -1.75 -0.38
CA LEU A 62 3.77 -2.80 -0.02
C LEU A 62 3.70 -3.91 -1.08
N ARG A 63 3.74 -3.56 -2.37
CA ARG A 63 3.85 -4.55 -3.46
C ARG A 63 5.15 -5.34 -3.36
N GLY A 64 6.26 -4.67 -3.03
CA GLY A 64 7.55 -5.30 -2.76
C GLY A 64 7.52 -6.30 -1.60
N TRP A 65 6.75 -6.03 -0.55
CA TRP A 65 6.59 -6.99 0.56
C TRP A 65 5.57 -8.09 0.26
N GLN A 66 4.54 -7.81 -0.53
CA GLN A 66 3.50 -8.78 -0.86
C GLN A 66 4.09 -10.03 -1.54
N TRP A 67 4.97 -9.89 -2.54
CA TRP A 67 5.54 -11.06 -3.19
C TRP A 67 6.51 -11.84 -2.27
N GLN A 68 7.18 -11.17 -1.32
CA GLN A 68 7.97 -11.84 -0.28
C GLN A 68 7.07 -12.63 0.68
N ALA A 69 5.88 -12.10 1.02
CA ALA A 69 4.89 -12.83 1.80
C ALA A 69 4.34 -14.05 1.03
N VAL A 70 4.13 -13.93 -0.28
CA VAL A 70 3.79 -15.07 -1.16
C VAL A 70 4.89 -16.14 -1.12
N TYR A 71 6.16 -15.74 -1.25
CA TYR A 71 7.30 -16.65 -1.11
C TYR A 71 7.29 -17.39 0.23
N ALA A 72 7.13 -16.66 1.34
CA ALA A 72 7.08 -17.24 2.68
C ALA A 72 5.91 -18.23 2.85
N ALA A 73 4.72 -17.89 2.34
CA ALA A 73 3.56 -18.77 2.35
C ALA A 73 3.81 -20.05 1.53
N ARG A 74 4.37 -19.92 0.32
CA ARG A 74 4.71 -21.08 -0.52
C ARG A 74 5.76 -21.98 0.13
N ARG A 75 6.78 -21.40 0.80
CA ARG A 75 7.75 -22.16 1.59
C ARG A 75 7.14 -22.90 2.79
N ALA A 76 6.10 -22.32 3.39
CA ALA A 76 5.34 -22.96 4.47
C ALA A 76 4.38 -24.06 3.96
N GLY A 77 4.33 -24.33 2.66
CA GLY A 77 3.51 -25.38 2.05
C GLY A 77 2.14 -24.91 1.56
N SER A 78 1.82 -23.62 1.60
CA SER A 78 0.57 -23.10 1.01
C SER A 78 0.55 -23.35 -0.50
N SER A 79 -0.58 -23.81 -1.03
CA SER A 79 -0.77 -23.98 -2.48
C SER A 79 -1.02 -22.64 -3.17
N TRP A 80 -0.92 -22.60 -4.50
CA TRP A 80 -1.33 -21.45 -5.30
C TRP A 80 -2.81 -21.09 -5.10
N ASN A 81 -3.68 -22.06 -4.83
CA ASN A 81 -5.09 -21.81 -4.49
C ASN A 81 -5.24 -21.07 -3.16
N HIS A 82 -4.44 -21.42 -2.14
CA HIS A 82 -4.46 -20.69 -0.86
C HIS A 82 -4.00 -19.23 -1.03
N VAL A 83 -2.93 -19.01 -1.80
CA VAL A 83 -2.43 -17.66 -2.10
C VAL A 83 -3.48 -16.86 -2.89
N ALA A 84 -4.07 -17.47 -3.91
CA ALA A 84 -5.07 -16.84 -4.75
C ALA A 84 -6.31 -16.43 -3.95
N CYS A 85 -6.78 -17.30 -3.05
CA CYS A 85 -7.87 -17.00 -2.13
C CYS A 85 -7.55 -15.82 -1.20
N ALA A 86 -6.31 -15.73 -0.69
CA ALA A 86 -5.88 -14.61 0.16
C ALA A 86 -5.79 -13.26 -0.58
N LEU A 87 -5.58 -13.30 -1.90
CA LEU A 87 -5.40 -12.12 -2.76
C LEU A 87 -6.65 -11.78 -3.60
N ASP A 88 -7.71 -12.58 -3.50
CA ASP A 88 -8.93 -12.48 -4.31
C ASP A 88 -8.65 -12.51 -5.83
N ILE A 89 -7.82 -13.45 -6.27
CA ILE A 89 -7.46 -13.68 -7.68
C ILE A 89 -7.51 -15.18 -8.02
N THR A 90 -7.18 -15.56 -9.26
CA THR A 90 -7.03 -16.98 -9.64
C THR A 90 -5.64 -17.52 -9.30
N ALA A 91 -5.52 -18.84 -9.19
CA ALA A 91 -4.24 -19.50 -8.91
C ALA A 91 -3.22 -19.29 -10.05
N GLU A 92 -3.69 -19.31 -11.29
CA GLU A 92 -2.89 -19.00 -12.47
C GLU A 92 -2.36 -17.56 -12.41
N GLN A 93 -3.22 -16.59 -12.03
CA GLN A 93 -2.83 -15.19 -11.89
C GLN A 93 -1.81 -15.02 -10.76
N ALA A 94 -2.06 -15.62 -9.59
CA ALA A 94 -1.14 -15.55 -8.44
C ALA A 94 0.26 -16.08 -8.80
N ARG A 95 0.33 -17.20 -9.52
CA ARG A 95 1.58 -17.80 -9.97
C ARG A 95 2.28 -16.94 -11.01
N ALA A 96 1.53 -16.39 -11.98
CA ALA A 96 2.07 -15.54 -13.03
C ALA A 96 2.65 -14.23 -12.45
N ASP A 97 1.94 -13.59 -11.52
CA ASP A 97 2.40 -12.36 -10.86
C ASP A 97 3.65 -12.60 -10.03
N TYR A 98 3.71 -13.72 -9.29
CA TYR A 98 4.90 -14.10 -8.54
C TYR A 98 6.10 -14.35 -9.47
N LEU A 99 5.90 -15.09 -10.57
CA LEU A 99 6.96 -15.33 -11.56
C LEU A 99 7.47 -14.02 -12.16
N ALA A 100 6.58 -13.08 -12.49
CA ALA A 100 6.97 -11.76 -13.00
C ALA A 100 7.81 -10.98 -11.99
N ALA A 101 7.48 -11.05 -10.70
CA ALA A 101 8.27 -10.43 -9.63
C ALA A 101 9.68 -11.05 -9.51
N VAL A 102 9.80 -12.39 -9.61
CA VAL A 102 11.09 -13.09 -9.59
C VAL A 102 11.95 -12.67 -10.78
N VAL A 103 11.40 -12.67 -11.99
CA VAL A 103 12.11 -12.22 -13.21
C VAL A 103 12.56 -10.76 -13.09
N GLN A 104 11.74 -9.91 -12.48
CA GLN A 104 12.12 -8.53 -12.26
C GLN A 104 13.28 -8.41 -11.26
N GLN A 105 13.33 -9.21 -10.19
CA GLN A 105 14.46 -9.26 -9.26
C GLN A 105 15.75 -9.74 -9.90
N GLU A 106 15.67 -10.73 -10.80
CA GLU A 106 16.83 -11.23 -11.57
C GLU A 106 17.53 -10.13 -12.35
N ARG A 107 16.75 -9.23 -12.95
CA ARG A 107 17.27 -8.10 -13.74
C ARG A 107 18.05 -7.09 -12.91
N HIS A 108 17.77 -7.00 -11.60
CA HIS A 108 18.46 -6.08 -10.70
C HIS A 108 19.70 -6.69 -10.04
N GLY A 109 19.89 -8.02 -10.10
CA GLY A 109 21.13 -8.70 -9.72
C GLY A 109 21.47 -8.72 -8.22
N ILE A 110 20.50 -8.41 -7.34
CA ILE A 110 20.76 -8.14 -5.91
C ILE A 110 20.57 -9.38 -5.01
N SER A 111 20.06 -10.52 -5.50
CA SER A 111 19.75 -11.69 -4.65
C SER A 111 19.93 -13.04 -5.35
N ASP A 112 20.22 -14.09 -4.58
CA ASP A 112 20.13 -15.49 -5.04
C ASP A 112 18.66 -15.83 -5.32
N VAL A 113 18.29 -15.68 -6.58
CA VAL A 113 16.94 -15.91 -7.13
C VAL A 113 16.57 -17.39 -7.22
N THR A 114 17.52 -18.30 -7.01
CA THR A 114 17.30 -19.75 -7.03
C THR A 114 16.25 -20.14 -6.01
N ALA A 115 16.38 -19.66 -4.78
CA ALA A 115 15.44 -19.93 -3.70
C ALA A 115 14.02 -19.45 -4.04
N TYR A 116 13.87 -18.35 -4.78
CA TYR A 116 12.55 -17.85 -5.18
C TYR A 116 11.89 -18.71 -6.26
N ARG A 117 12.67 -19.38 -7.12
CA ARG A 117 12.16 -20.28 -8.17
C ARG A 117 11.71 -21.63 -7.63
N GLU A 118 12.28 -22.10 -6.52
CA GLU A 118 11.94 -23.39 -5.90
C GLU A 118 10.46 -23.49 -5.49
N VAL A 119 9.83 -22.35 -5.25
CA VAL A 119 8.44 -22.29 -4.78
C VAL A 119 7.41 -22.04 -5.88
N LEU A 120 7.82 -22.05 -7.15
CA LEU A 120 6.93 -21.87 -8.31
C LEU A 120 5.86 -22.96 -8.44
#